data_AF-A0AAD7QLJ6-F1
#
_entry.id   AF-A0AAD7QLJ6-F1
#
_cell.length_a   1.000
_cell.length_b   1.000
_cell.length_c   1.000
_cell.angle_alpha   90.00
_cell.angle_beta   90.00
_cell.angle_gamma   90.00
#
_symmetry.space_group_name_H-M   'P 1'
#
loop_
_entity.id
_entity.type
_entity.pdbx_description
1 polymer ?
#
loop_
_entity_poly.entity_id
_entity_poly.type
_entity_poly.pdbx_seq_one_letter_code
_entity_poly.pdbx_strand_id
1 'polypeptide(L)'
;MKMASHNSLLSDRWARFLYRCSLFLLIFFTCGFVIVTPADLISQALRNEQIYNIIIVAATYFAVGLVALLLYLNRLYDVRVALSDIPKRYVPGNRDFPRRCANAIEAELIRCRLIQESIQPSDSVSHPGLPPPHSEFDFPQVPYLEVLIESVKLLEIKASNLHPALRRKPGMSWKEYTLHLENYVSFDAVLAHQFIDAYEEARYSGRLITEDKFKDMMRTFTLLLRNIELPESVNEVLGEYRYG
;
A
#
# COMPACT_ATOMS: atom_id res chain seq x y z
N MET A 1 -11.18 8.11 38.23
CA MET A 1 -11.81 7.16 37.28
C MET A 1 -10.85 6.53 36.25
N LYS A 2 -9.57 6.94 36.16
CA LYS A 2 -8.57 6.38 35.21
C LYS A 2 -7.81 5.13 35.70
N MET A 3 -7.82 4.83 37.00
CA MET A 3 -7.06 3.68 37.57
C MET A 3 -7.80 2.34 37.49
N ALA A 4 -9.14 2.33 37.40
CA ALA A 4 -9.92 1.08 37.36
C ALA A 4 -9.78 0.33 36.01
N SER A 5 -9.60 1.05 34.91
CA SER A 5 -9.48 0.49 33.55
C SER A 5 -8.14 -0.22 33.28
N HIS A 6 -7.06 0.16 33.98
CA HIS A 6 -5.74 -0.45 33.77
C HIS A 6 -5.64 -1.83 34.44
N ASN A 7 -6.27 -2.01 35.61
CA ASN A 7 -6.24 -3.27 36.35
C ASN A 7 -7.06 -4.38 35.68
N SER A 8 -8.20 -4.04 35.04
CA SER A 8 -9.00 -5.01 34.28
C SER A 8 -8.30 -5.50 33.01
N LEU A 9 -7.56 -4.63 32.33
CA LEU A 9 -6.79 -5.01 31.13
C LEU A 9 -5.60 -5.91 31.48
N LEU A 10 -4.94 -5.68 32.63
CA LEU A 10 -3.86 -6.55 33.10
C LEU A 10 -4.39 -7.92 33.52
N SER A 11 -5.49 -8.00 34.28
CA SER A 11 -6.09 -9.29 34.68
C SER A 11 -6.48 -10.14 33.48
N ASP A 12 -7.02 -9.53 32.41
CA ASP A 12 -7.41 -10.25 31.20
C ASP A 12 -6.22 -10.77 30.39
N ARG A 13 -5.07 -10.07 30.43
CA ARG A 13 -3.83 -10.54 29.78
C ARG A 13 -3.22 -11.70 30.56
N TRP A 14 -3.14 -11.58 31.88
CA TRP A 14 -2.62 -12.64 32.76
C TRP A 14 -3.51 -13.89 32.75
N ALA A 15 -4.84 -13.74 32.79
CA ALA A 15 -5.76 -14.88 32.71
C ALA A 15 -5.62 -15.63 31.37
N ARG A 16 -5.53 -14.92 30.24
CA ARG A 16 -5.29 -15.54 28.92
C ARG A 16 -3.92 -16.20 28.83
N PHE A 17 -2.89 -15.62 29.44
CA PHE A 17 -1.57 -16.21 29.49
C PHE A 17 -1.57 -17.50 30.31
N LEU A 18 -2.11 -17.47 31.54
CA LEU A 18 -2.22 -18.64 32.42
C LEU A 18 -3.03 -19.75 31.77
N TYR A 19 -4.16 -19.44 31.12
CA TYR A 19 -4.96 -20.41 30.39
C TYR A 19 -4.19 -21.06 29.23
N ARG A 20 -3.45 -20.27 28.45
CA ARG A 20 -2.62 -20.80 27.35
C ARG A 20 -1.50 -21.69 27.88
N CYS A 21 -0.84 -21.29 28.97
CA CYS A 21 0.20 -22.08 29.61
C CYS A 21 -0.35 -23.38 30.19
N SER A 22 -1.49 -23.35 30.91
CA SER A 22 -2.10 -24.55 31.47
C SER A 22 -2.58 -25.51 30.38
N LEU A 23 -3.16 -24.98 29.30
CA LEU A 23 -3.59 -25.78 28.16
C LEU A 23 -2.40 -26.42 27.44
N PHE A 24 -1.33 -25.66 27.21
CA PHE A 24 -0.11 -26.20 26.59
C PHE A 24 0.51 -27.31 27.44
N LEU A 25 0.63 -27.10 28.76
CA LEU A 25 1.14 -28.13 29.68
C LEU A 25 0.25 -29.37 29.66
N LEU A 26 -1.07 -29.21 29.72
CA LEU A 26 -2.01 -30.33 29.67
C LEU A 26 -1.84 -31.11 28.37
N ILE A 27 -1.82 -30.44 27.21
CA ILE A 27 -1.60 -31.11 25.92
C ILE A 27 -0.26 -31.84 25.90
N PHE A 28 0.82 -31.18 26.35
CA PHE A 28 2.15 -31.79 26.40
C PHE A 28 2.18 -33.07 27.24
N PHE A 29 1.62 -33.03 28.46
CA PHE A 29 1.54 -34.22 29.32
C PHE A 29 0.67 -35.31 28.70
N THR A 30 -0.47 -34.96 28.10
CA THR A 30 -1.32 -35.97 27.43
C THR A 30 -0.61 -36.63 26.26
N CYS A 31 0.08 -35.87 25.40
CA CYS A 31 0.90 -36.44 24.32
C CYS A 31 2.02 -37.31 24.88
N GLY A 32 2.68 -36.86 25.96
CA GLY A 32 3.71 -37.63 26.66
C GLY A 32 3.17 -38.97 27.16
N PHE A 33 2.04 -38.99 27.86
CA PHE A 33 1.44 -40.23 28.35
C PHE A 33 0.99 -41.16 27.21
N VAL A 34 0.45 -40.62 26.11
CA VAL A 34 0.07 -41.40 24.92
C VAL A 34 1.28 -42.06 24.26
N ILE A 35 2.48 -41.48 24.37
CA ILE A 35 3.73 -42.04 23.80
C ILE A 35 4.45 -42.97 24.79
N VAL A 36 4.43 -42.66 26.09
CA VAL A 36 5.11 -43.44 27.13
C VAL A 36 4.46 -44.81 27.32
N THR A 37 3.13 -44.90 27.25
CA THR A 37 2.42 -46.17 27.40
C THR A 37 2.82 -47.23 26.36
N PRO A 38 2.82 -46.98 25.03
CA PRO A 38 3.31 -47.96 24.07
C PRO A 38 4.81 -48.22 24.20
N ALA A 39 5.61 -47.21 24.54
CA ALA A 39 7.05 -47.39 24.72
C ALA A 39 7.37 -48.37 25.85
N ASP A 40 6.61 -48.31 26.95
CA ASP A 40 6.74 -49.26 28.06
C ASP A 40 6.25 -50.66 27.67
N LEU A 41 5.08 -50.77 27.01
CA LEU A 41 4.57 -52.05 26.49
C LEU A 41 5.55 -52.74 25.51
N ILE A 42 6.17 -51.97 24.62
CA ILE A 42 7.20 -52.48 23.69
C ILE A 42 8.43 -52.94 24.46
N SER A 43 8.88 -52.15 25.44
CA SER A 43 10.05 -52.48 26.27
C SER A 43 9.83 -53.75 27.09
N GLN A 44 8.63 -53.96 27.63
CA GLN A 44 8.26 -55.18 28.35
C GLN A 44 8.14 -56.40 27.42
N ALA A 45 7.54 -56.23 26.24
CA ALA A 45 7.40 -57.30 25.26
C ALA A 45 8.75 -57.78 24.70
N LEU A 46 9.72 -56.87 24.54
CA LEU A 46 11.10 -57.21 24.15
C LEU A 46 11.83 -58.04 25.21
N ARG A 47 11.64 -57.74 26.50
CA ARG A 47 12.25 -58.51 27.60
C ARG A 47 11.70 -59.92 27.73
N ASN A 48 10.43 -60.12 27.36
CA ASN A 48 9.73 -61.39 27.46
C ASN A 48 9.73 -62.20 26.15
N GLU A 49 10.45 -61.75 25.10
CA GLU A 49 10.51 -62.34 23.75
C GLU A 49 9.12 -62.59 23.09
N GLN A 50 8.12 -61.78 23.43
CA GLN A 50 6.74 -61.94 22.91
C GLN A 50 6.48 -61.05 21.69
N ILE A 51 6.91 -61.52 20.51
CA ILE A 51 6.84 -60.77 19.24
C ILE A 51 5.40 -60.40 18.86
N TYR A 52 4.41 -61.26 19.14
CA TYR A 52 3.00 -61.00 18.81
C TYR A 52 2.43 -59.76 19.52
N ASN A 53 2.84 -59.52 20.77
CA ASN A 53 2.34 -58.36 21.54
C ASN A 53 2.83 -57.04 20.93
N ILE A 54 4.05 -57.01 20.40
CA ILE A 54 4.63 -55.83 19.73
C ILE A 54 3.81 -55.49 18.47
N ILE A 55 3.45 -56.52 17.67
CA ILE A 55 2.68 -56.34 16.44
C ILE A 55 1.28 -55.79 16.74
N ILE A 56 0.59 -56.33 17.75
CA ILE A 56 -0.76 -55.89 18.13
C ILE A 56 -0.74 -54.43 18.62
N VAL A 57 0.23 -54.06 19.46
CA VAL A 57 0.40 -52.69 19.94
C VAL A 57 0.66 -51.76 18.75
N ALA A 58 1.63 -52.07 17.90
CA ALA A 58 1.95 -51.25 16.73
C ALA A 58 0.72 -51.06 15.80
N ALA A 59 -0.02 -52.12 15.52
CA ALA A 59 -1.23 -52.06 14.69
C ALA A 59 -2.33 -51.18 15.31
N THR A 60 -2.52 -51.26 16.63
CA THR A 60 -3.55 -50.48 17.33
C THR A 60 -3.23 -48.99 17.30
N TYR A 61 -1.97 -48.59 17.58
CA TYR A 61 -1.57 -47.18 17.53
C TYR A 61 -1.57 -46.62 16.12
N PHE A 62 -1.20 -47.44 15.12
CA PHE A 62 -1.30 -47.05 13.71
C PHE A 62 -2.76 -46.78 13.32
N ALA A 63 -3.68 -47.68 13.70
CA ALA A 63 -5.11 -47.52 13.43
C ALA A 63 -5.69 -46.26 14.10
N VAL A 64 -5.35 -46.00 15.37
CA VAL A 64 -5.79 -44.78 16.09
C VAL A 64 -5.21 -43.53 15.43
N GLY A 65 -3.94 -43.54 15.03
CA GLY A 65 -3.30 -42.44 14.31
C GLY A 65 -3.94 -42.15 12.95
N LEU A 66 -4.31 -43.19 12.20
CA LEU A 66 -5.01 -43.07 10.94
C LEU A 66 -6.39 -42.41 11.13
N VAL A 67 -7.17 -42.87 12.11
CA VAL A 67 -8.48 -42.28 12.42
C VAL A 67 -8.33 -40.81 12.85
N ALA A 68 -7.37 -40.50 13.72
CA ALA A 68 -7.10 -39.12 14.15
C ALA A 68 -6.70 -38.21 12.98
N LEU A 69 -5.88 -38.71 12.05
CA LEU A 69 -5.50 -37.98 10.83
C LEU A 69 -6.71 -37.69 9.95
N LEU A 70 -7.58 -38.68 9.72
CA LEU A 70 -8.81 -38.50 8.94
C LEU A 70 -9.73 -37.44 9.57
N LEU A 71 -9.92 -37.49 10.89
CA LEU A 71 -10.70 -36.48 11.62
C LEU A 71 -10.08 -35.08 11.51
N TYR A 72 -8.75 -34.97 11.59
CA TYR A 72 -8.04 -33.70 11.44
C TYR A 72 -8.18 -33.14 10.02
N LEU A 73 -8.05 -33.98 8.99
CA LEU A 73 -8.22 -33.60 7.60
C LEU A 73 -9.66 -33.16 7.30
N ASN A 74 -10.66 -33.87 7.81
CA ASN A 74 -12.07 -33.45 7.70
C ASN A 74 -12.29 -32.08 8.34
N ARG A 75 -11.79 -31.87 9.55
CA ARG A 75 -11.87 -30.57 10.22
C ARG A 75 -11.18 -29.47 9.43
N LEU A 76 -10.02 -29.75 8.82
CA LEU A 76 -9.31 -28.80 7.98
C LEU A 76 -10.09 -28.46 6.71
N TYR A 77 -10.75 -29.46 6.11
CA TYR A 77 -11.62 -29.29 4.95
C TYR A 77 -12.83 -28.42 5.29
N ASP A 78 -13.56 -28.72 6.37
CA ASP A 78 -14.73 -27.96 6.80
C ASP A 78 -14.42 -26.48 7.04
N VAL A 79 -13.29 -26.19 7.69
CA VAL A 79 -12.85 -24.80 7.92
C VAL A 79 -12.55 -24.08 6.61
N ARG A 80 -11.91 -24.76 5.64
CA ARG A 80 -11.63 -24.16 4.34
C ARG A 80 -12.91 -23.88 3.55
N VAL A 81 -13.88 -24.80 3.58
CA VAL A 81 -15.19 -24.62 2.93
C VAL A 81 -15.95 -23.46 3.58
N ALA A 82 -15.98 -23.40 4.91
CA ALA A 82 -16.61 -22.29 5.63
C ALA A 82 -15.97 -20.92 5.30
N LEU A 83 -14.65 -20.88 5.08
CA LEU A 83 -13.95 -19.65 4.65
C LEU A 83 -14.27 -19.28 3.20
N SER A 84 -14.48 -20.26 2.30
CA SER A 84 -14.93 -19.97 0.94
C SER A 84 -16.37 -19.50 0.88
N ASP A 85 -17.18 -19.86 1.87
CA ASP A 85 -18.57 -19.42 2.02
C ASP A 85 -18.69 -18.01 2.64
N ILE A 86 -17.58 -17.38 3.06
CA ILE A 86 -17.59 -15.96 3.43
C ILE A 86 -18.05 -15.16 2.21
N PRO A 87 -19.17 -14.42 2.30
CA PRO A 87 -19.75 -13.77 1.15
C PRO A 87 -18.77 -12.71 0.61
N LYS A 88 -18.39 -12.86 -0.66
CA LYS A 88 -17.73 -11.81 -1.43
C LYS A 88 -18.64 -10.59 -1.46
N ARG A 89 -18.07 -9.38 -1.57
CA ARG A 89 -18.82 -8.11 -1.63
C ARG A 89 -19.89 -8.19 -2.73
N TYR A 90 -21.11 -8.51 -2.33
CA TYR A 90 -22.23 -8.73 -3.22
C TYR A 90 -22.93 -7.39 -3.45
N VAL A 91 -23.01 -6.96 -4.70
CA VAL A 91 -23.84 -5.83 -5.08
C VAL A 91 -25.15 -6.42 -5.59
N PRO A 92 -26.25 -6.27 -4.84
CA PRO A 92 -27.48 -6.92 -5.21
C PRO A 92 -28.07 -6.29 -6.48
N GLY A 93 -28.50 -7.15 -7.39
CA GLY A 93 -29.06 -6.78 -8.68
C GLY A 93 -30.58 -6.81 -8.71
N ASN A 94 -31.16 -6.46 -9.86
CA ASN A 94 -32.62 -6.36 -10.04
C ASN A 94 -33.38 -7.68 -9.83
N ARG A 95 -32.69 -8.82 -9.73
CA ARG A 95 -33.28 -10.16 -9.52
C ARG A 95 -33.38 -10.54 -8.05
N ASP A 96 -32.69 -9.83 -7.14
CA ASP A 96 -32.61 -10.20 -5.72
C ASP A 96 -33.76 -9.66 -4.88
N PHE A 97 -34.51 -8.70 -5.43
CA PHE A 97 -35.57 -8.02 -4.73
C PHE A 97 -36.89 -8.11 -5.50
N PRO A 98 -38.04 -8.10 -4.79
CA PRO A 98 -39.32 -7.85 -5.41
C PRO A 98 -39.30 -6.52 -6.17
N ARG A 99 -39.97 -6.47 -7.34
CA ARG A 99 -40.00 -5.27 -8.21
C ARG A 99 -40.34 -3.98 -7.47
N ARG A 100 -41.22 -4.05 -6.46
CA ARG A 100 -41.59 -2.87 -5.63
C ARG A 100 -40.40 -2.28 -4.89
N CYS A 101 -39.57 -3.13 -4.28
CA CYS A 101 -38.39 -2.68 -3.53
C CYS A 101 -37.33 -2.14 -4.49
N ALA A 102 -37.09 -2.83 -5.61
CA ALA A 102 -36.15 -2.35 -6.63
C ALA A 102 -36.55 -0.97 -7.16
N ASN A 103 -37.82 -0.77 -7.51
CA ASN A 103 -38.34 0.51 -7.99
C ASN A 103 -38.28 1.61 -6.91
N ALA A 104 -38.50 1.26 -5.63
CA ALA A 104 -38.37 2.22 -4.54
C ALA A 104 -36.92 2.68 -4.35
N ILE A 105 -35.96 1.75 -4.40
CA ILE A 105 -34.54 2.06 -4.35
C ILE A 105 -34.15 2.93 -5.55
N GLU A 106 -34.58 2.56 -6.75
CA GLU A 106 -34.32 3.33 -7.96
C GLU A 106 -34.91 4.74 -7.86
N ALA A 107 -36.13 4.88 -7.37
CA ALA A 107 -36.77 6.18 -7.16
C ALA A 107 -36.02 7.05 -6.14
N GLU A 108 -35.57 6.48 -5.02
CA GLU A 108 -34.76 7.23 -4.03
C GLU A 108 -33.37 7.56 -4.57
N LEU A 109 -32.75 6.69 -5.37
CA LEU A 109 -31.47 6.98 -6.04
C LEU A 109 -31.63 8.12 -7.05
N ILE A 110 -32.68 8.10 -7.87
CA ILE A 110 -33.02 9.20 -8.78
C ILE A 110 -33.26 10.48 -7.99
N ARG A 111 -34.02 10.40 -6.89
CA ARG A 111 -34.28 11.56 -6.02
C ARG A 111 -32.98 12.12 -5.44
N CYS A 112 -32.11 11.29 -4.89
CA CYS A 112 -30.80 11.70 -4.38
C CYS A 112 -29.94 12.33 -5.47
N ARG A 113 -29.95 11.78 -6.69
CA ARG A 113 -29.26 12.35 -7.84
C ARG A 113 -29.80 13.73 -8.21
N LEU A 114 -31.12 13.88 -8.28
CA LEU A 114 -31.76 15.16 -8.58
C LEU A 114 -31.45 16.21 -7.50
N ILE A 115 -31.47 15.80 -6.22
CA ILE A 115 -31.08 16.66 -5.11
C ILE A 115 -29.62 17.08 -5.25
N GLN A 116 -28.72 16.13 -5.53
CA GLN A 116 -27.29 16.41 -5.72
C GLN A 116 -27.06 17.39 -6.87
N GLU A 117 -27.74 17.20 -8.00
CA GLU A 117 -27.66 18.09 -9.17
C GLU A 117 -28.23 19.48 -8.84
N SER A 118 -29.32 19.55 -8.06
CA SER A 118 -29.91 20.83 -7.64
C SER A 118 -29.10 21.62 -6.62
N ILE A 119 -28.25 20.93 -5.83
CA ILE A 119 -27.42 21.54 -4.79
C ILE A 119 -26.01 21.84 -5.31
N GLN A 120 -25.68 21.40 -6.52
CA GLN A 120 -24.36 21.61 -7.10
C GLN A 120 -24.09 23.12 -7.17
N PRO A 121 -22.93 23.59 -6.65
CA PRO A 121 -22.64 25.02 -6.63
C PRO A 121 -22.60 25.55 -8.07
N SER A 122 -23.25 26.70 -8.34
CA SER A 122 -23.20 27.34 -9.66
C SER A 122 -21.78 27.74 -10.06
N ASP A 123 -20.94 28.04 -9.08
CA ASP A 123 -19.54 28.41 -9.29
C ASP A 123 -18.61 27.20 -9.14
N SER A 124 -17.53 27.17 -9.92
CA SER A 124 -16.47 26.19 -9.78
C SER A 124 -15.79 26.34 -8.41
N VAL A 125 -16.10 25.45 -7.48
CA VAL A 125 -15.45 25.42 -6.17
C VAL A 125 -14.04 24.89 -6.35
N SER A 126 -13.07 25.80 -6.41
CA SER A 126 -11.64 25.49 -6.47
C SER A 126 -11.07 25.49 -5.06
N HIS A 127 -10.52 24.34 -4.63
CA HIS A 127 -9.86 24.22 -3.34
C HIS A 127 -8.35 24.39 -3.53
N PRO A 128 -7.68 25.26 -2.76
CA PRO A 128 -6.22 25.37 -2.82
C PRO A 128 -5.53 24.01 -2.63
N GLY A 129 -4.67 23.61 -3.56
CA GLY A 129 -3.87 22.38 -3.50
C GLY A 129 -4.47 21.19 -4.26
N LEU A 130 -5.73 21.23 -4.67
CA LEU A 130 -6.39 20.15 -5.43
C LEU A 130 -7.13 20.70 -6.65
N PRO A 131 -7.13 19.95 -7.77
CA PRO A 131 -7.94 20.31 -8.93
C PRO A 131 -9.44 20.18 -8.62
N PRO A 132 -10.28 21.07 -9.17
CA PRO A 132 -11.72 20.91 -9.05
C PRO A 132 -12.17 19.62 -9.77
N PRO A 133 -13.23 18.95 -9.29
CA PRO A 133 -13.67 17.64 -9.80
C PRO A 133 -14.13 17.64 -11.26
N HIS A 134 -14.29 18.83 -11.86
CA HIS A 134 -14.68 19.02 -13.26
C HIS A 134 -13.69 19.96 -13.98
N SER A 135 -12.40 19.95 -13.61
CA SER A 135 -11.38 20.71 -14.35
C SER A 135 -11.25 20.22 -15.78
N GLU A 136 -11.07 21.15 -16.71
CA GLU A 136 -10.75 20.89 -18.13
C GLU A 136 -9.49 20.03 -18.31
N PHE A 137 -8.57 20.12 -17.35
CA PHE A 137 -7.46 19.20 -17.23
C PHE A 137 -7.93 17.91 -16.55
N ASP A 138 -8.04 16.84 -17.34
CA ASP A 138 -8.47 15.50 -16.92
C ASP A 138 -7.36 14.78 -16.12
N PHE A 139 -6.74 15.48 -15.18
CA PHE A 139 -5.87 14.84 -14.20
C PHE A 139 -6.77 14.12 -13.20
N PRO A 140 -6.42 12.89 -12.77
CA PRO A 140 -7.00 12.30 -11.57
C PRO A 140 -6.85 13.30 -10.41
N GLN A 141 -7.56 13.12 -9.29
CA GLN A 141 -7.52 13.99 -8.09
C GLN A 141 -6.12 14.06 -7.42
N VAL A 142 -5.13 14.52 -8.17
CA VAL A 142 -3.70 14.57 -7.87
C VAL A 142 -3.43 15.97 -7.36
N PRO A 143 -2.81 16.11 -6.17
CA PRO A 143 -2.44 17.41 -5.63
C PRO A 143 -1.53 18.20 -6.58
N TYR A 144 -1.75 19.51 -6.68
CA TYR A 144 -0.93 20.40 -7.53
C TYR A 144 0.56 20.33 -7.19
N LEU A 145 0.89 20.18 -5.91
CA LEU A 145 2.27 20.05 -5.45
C LEU A 145 2.94 18.78 -5.99
N GLU A 146 2.21 17.68 -6.12
CA GLU A 146 2.73 16.42 -6.66
C GLU A 146 3.07 16.57 -8.14
N VAL A 147 2.15 17.13 -8.93
CA VAL A 147 2.39 17.43 -10.36
C VAL A 147 3.62 18.32 -10.56
N LEU A 148 3.78 19.31 -9.69
CA LEU A 148 4.89 20.27 -9.72
C LEU A 148 6.22 19.64 -9.27
N ILE A 149 6.21 18.67 -8.36
CA ILE A 149 7.40 17.87 -8.02
C ILE A 149 7.81 16.98 -9.20
N GLU A 150 6.84 16.36 -9.87
CA GLU A 150 7.09 15.50 -11.03
C GLU A 150 7.56 16.29 -12.25
N SER A 151 7.00 17.48 -12.51
CA SER A 151 7.42 18.33 -13.64
C SER A 151 8.91 18.65 -13.56
N VAL A 152 9.37 18.97 -12.37
CA VAL A 152 10.77 19.23 -12.07
C VAL A 152 11.66 18.01 -12.34
N LYS A 153 11.21 16.77 -12.08
CA LYS A 153 11.95 15.57 -12.51
C LYS A 153 12.03 15.43 -14.04
N LEU A 154 11.00 15.85 -14.78
CA LEU A 154 11.03 15.83 -16.25
C LEU A 154 12.15 16.73 -16.80
N LEU A 155 12.42 17.85 -16.13
CA LEU A 155 13.54 18.72 -16.46
C LEU A 155 14.89 18.04 -16.23
N GLU A 156 15.06 17.34 -15.11
CA GLU A 156 16.26 16.52 -14.84
C GLU A 156 16.46 15.44 -15.91
N ILE A 157 15.37 14.75 -16.29
CA ILE A 157 15.39 13.75 -17.36
C ILE A 157 15.80 14.39 -18.69
N LYS A 158 15.20 15.54 -19.05
CA LYS A 158 15.55 16.26 -20.29
C LYS A 158 17.03 16.66 -20.30
N ALA A 159 17.54 17.22 -19.22
CA ALA A 159 18.95 17.59 -19.10
C ALA A 159 19.87 16.36 -19.20
N SER A 160 19.51 15.24 -18.55
CA SER A 160 20.29 14.00 -18.61
C SER A 160 20.31 13.37 -20.01
N ASN A 161 19.24 13.54 -20.79
CA ASN A 161 19.17 13.07 -22.18
C ASN A 161 20.07 13.90 -23.11
N LEU A 162 20.32 15.17 -22.79
CA LEU A 162 21.26 15.99 -23.55
C LEU A 162 22.70 15.53 -23.34
N HIS A 163 23.10 15.35 -22.07
CA HIS A 163 24.41 14.80 -21.75
C HIS A 163 24.43 14.12 -20.36
N PRO A 164 25.09 12.95 -20.19
CA PRO A 164 25.17 12.26 -18.90
C PRO A 164 25.77 13.09 -17.77
N ALA A 165 26.68 14.03 -18.09
CA ALA A 165 27.31 14.92 -17.11
C ALA A 165 26.35 15.96 -16.50
N LEU A 166 25.21 16.23 -17.15
CA LEU A 166 24.18 17.16 -16.66
C LEU A 166 23.22 16.51 -15.67
N ARG A 167 23.43 15.24 -15.31
CA ARG A 167 22.63 14.55 -14.31
C ARG A 167 22.84 15.15 -12.93
N ARG A 168 21.76 15.37 -12.19
CA ARG A 168 21.82 15.90 -10.81
C ARG A 168 22.53 14.91 -9.89
N LYS A 169 23.49 15.41 -9.10
CA LYS A 169 24.19 14.61 -8.08
C LYS A 169 23.28 14.35 -6.87
N PRO A 170 23.40 13.18 -6.20
CA PRO A 170 22.63 12.90 -5.00
C PRO A 170 22.96 13.92 -3.89
N GLY A 171 21.93 14.49 -3.26
CA GLY A 171 22.07 15.51 -2.22
C GLY A 171 22.07 16.97 -2.70
N MET A 172 22.13 17.21 -4.02
CA MET A 172 22.07 18.55 -4.59
C MET A 172 20.63 19.10 -4.58
N SER A 173 20.43 20.32 -4.10
CA SER A 173 19.12 20.98 -4.12
C SER A 173 18.71 21.38 -5.54
N TRP A 174 17.43 21.71 -5.76
CA TRP A 174 16.97 22.14 -7.07
C TRP A 174 17.58 23.47 -7.52
N LYS A 175 17.77 24.40 -6.59
CA LYS A 175 18.45 25.66 -6.82
C LYS A 175 19.93 25.51 -7.15
N GLU A 176 20.63 24.63 -6.43
CA GLU A 176 22.01 24.30 -6.76
C GLU A 176 22.11 23.62 -8.13
N TYR A 177 21.14 22.77 -8.46
CA TYR A 177 21.11 22.07 -9.74
C TYR A 177 20.87 23.02 -10.91
N THR A 178 19.97 23.99 -10.79
CA THR A 178 19.78 24.99 -11.84
C THR A 178 21.04 25.81 -12.04
N LEU A 179 21.68 26.33 -10.97
CA LEU A 179 22.97 27.02 -11.02
C LEU A 179 24.06 26.18 -11.72
N HIS A 180 24.06 24.87 -11.51
CA HIS A 180 24.96 23.96 -12.22
C HIS A 180 24.62 23.89 -13.70
N LEU A 181 23.34 23.70 -14.06
CA LEU A 181 22.90 23.73 -15.46
C LEU A 181 23.22 25.07 -16.13
N GLU A 182 23.26 26.16 -15.37
CA GLU A 182 23.51 27.48 -15.94
C GLU A 182 24.86 27.62 -16.64
N ASN A 183 25.85 26.84 -16.16
CA ASN A 183 27.21 26.87 -16.72
C ASN A 183 27.35 26.09 -18.03
N TYR A 184 26.37 25.24 -18.38
CA TYR A 184 26.51 24.28 -19.49
C TYR A 184 25.37 24.33 -20.51
N VAL A 185 24.20 24.84 -20.12
CA VAL A 185 22.98 24.87 -20.93
C VAL A 185 22.61 26.33 -21.15
N SER A 186 22.07 26.66 -22.33
CA SER A 186 21.45 27.98 -22.53
C SER A 186 20.01 27.94 -22.03
N PHE A 187 19.67 28.83 -21.10
CA PHE A 187 18.34 28.98 -20.52
C PHE A 187 18.11 30.47 -20.25
N ASP A 188 16.85 30.88 -20.22
CA ASP A 188 16.49 32.20 -19.74
C ASP A 188 16.60 32.22 -18.20
N ALA A 189 17.67 32.84 -17.69
CA ALA A 189 17.95 32.93 -16.26
C ALA A 189 16.83 33.60 -15.48
N VAL A 190 16.12 34.54 -16.08
CA VAL A 190 15.02 35.24 -15.42
C VAL A 190 13.85 34.29 -15.19
N LEU A 191 13.46 33.52 -16.22
CA LEU A 191 12.39 32.54 -16.10
C LEU A 191 12.76 31.37 -15.18
N ALA A 192 14.03 30.94 -15.20
CA ALA A 192 14.52 29.89 -14.32
C ALA A 192 14.44 30.29 -12.85
N HIS A 193 14.97 31.46 -12.48
CA HIS A 193 14.88 31.96 -11.11
C HIS A 193 13.44 32.16 -10.64
N GLN A 194 12.58 32.75 -11.48
CA GLN A 194 11.16 32.92 -11.15
C GLN A 194 10.46 31.60 -10.87
N PHE A 195 10.75 30.56 -11.67
CA PHE A 195 10.18 29.24 -11.45
C PHE A 195 10.72 28.56 -10.19
N ILE A 196 12.03 28.65 -9.93
CA ILE A 196 12.66 28.05 -8.73
C ILE A 196 12.14 28.69 -7.46
N ASP A 197 12.06 30.01 -7.40
CA ASP A 197 11.59 30.72 -6.21
C ASP A 197 10.12 30.35 -5.91
N ALA A 198 9.28 30.30 -6.96
CA ALA A 198 7.89 29.85 -6.82
C ALA A 198 7.80 28.37 -6.41
N TYR A 199 8.69 27.51 -6.90
CA TYR A 199 8.77 26.09 -6.54
C TYR A 199 9.19 25.90 -5.08
N GLU A 200 10.22 26.61 -4.63
CA GLU A 200 10.69 26.57 -3.24
C GLU A 200 9.61 27.07 -2.28
N GLU A 201 8.93 28.17 -2.63
CA GLU A 201 7.80 28.66 -1.86
C GLU A 201 6.69 27.61 -1.80
N ALA A 202 6.30 27.01 -2.94
CA ALA A 202 5.25 25.99 -2.98
C ALA A 202 5.60 24.76 -2.13
N ARG A 203 6.87 24.35 -2.09
CA ARG A 203 7.32 23.16 -1.38
C ARG A 203 7.53 23.38 0.12
N TYR A 204 8.05 24.54 0.51
CA TYR A 204 8.52 24.79 1.88
C TYR A 204 7.65 25.75 2.69
N SER A 205 6.76 26.53 2.07
CA SER A 205 5.94 27.51 2.80
C SER A 205 4.83 26.90 3.65
N GLY A 206 4.44 25.65 3.40
CA GLY A 206 3.28 25.01 4.02
C GLY A 206 1.93 25.58 3.57
N ARG A 207 1.91 26.51 2.61
CA ARG A 207 0.69 27.07 2.02
C ARG A 207 0.24 26.23 0.82
N LEU A 208 -1.07 26.03 0.72
CA LEU A 208 -1.66 25.30 -0.40
C LEU A 208 -1.63 26.14 -1.68
N ILE A 209 -1.35 25.51 -2.82
CA ILE A 209 -1.19 26.17 -4.12
C ILE A 209 -2.56 26.43 -4.73
N THR A 210 -2.90 27.68 -5.03
CA THR A 210 -4.12 28.03 -5.78
C THR A 210 -4.01 27.62 -7.24
N GLU A 211 -5.13 27.33 -7.88
CA GLU A 211 -5.17 26.91 -9.29
C GLU A 211 -4.49 27.89 -10.24
N ASP A 212 -4.72 29.19 -10.09
CA ASP A 212 -4.12 30.22 -10.97
C ASP A 212 -2.59 30.25 -10.82
N LYS A 213 -2.11 30.26 -9.57
CA LYS A 213 -0.67 30.17 -9.27
C LYS A 213 -0.06 28.90 -9.87
N PHE A 214 -0.75 27.76 -9.76
CA PHE A 214 -0.29 26.52 -10.38
C PHE A 214 -0.21 26.63 -11.92
N LYS A 215 -1.24 27.17 -12.58
CA LYS A 215 -1.25 27.39 -14.03
C LYS A 215 -0.09 28.28 -14.48
N ASP A 216 0.17 29.37 -13.76
CA ASP A 216 1.27 30.28 -14.06
C ASP A 216 2.64 29.62 -13.87
N MET A 217 2.83 28.85 -12.80
CA MET A 217 4.05 28.07 -12.59
C MET A 217 4.28 27.06 -13.70
N MET A 218 3.23 26.34 -14.14
CA MET A 218 3.33 25.37 -15.23
C MET A 218 3.58 26.02 -16.59
N ARG A 219 3.06 27.23 -16.83
CA ARG A 219 3.40 28.03 -18.02
C ARG A 219 4.88 28.40 -18.03
N THR A 220 5.39 28.96 -16.93
CA THR A 220 6.82 29.30 -16.79
C THR A 220 7.70 28.07 -16.97
N PHE A 221 7.31 26.94 -16.37
CA PHE A 221 8.00 25.66 -16.54
C PHE A 221 8.04 25.18 -18.00
N THR A 222 6.92 25.30 -18.72
CA THR A 222 6.85 24.87 -20.12
C THR A 222 7.71 25.74 -21.02
N LEU A 223 7.75 27.06 -20.77
CA LEU A 223 8.63 28.00 -21.46
C LEU A 223 10.11 27.66 -21.19
N LEU A 224 10.45 27.37 -19.93
CA LEU A 224 11.78 26.94 -19.53
C LEU A 224 12.16 25.63 -20.25
N LEU A 225 11.29 24.62 -20.21
CA LEU A 225 11.53 23.35 -20.91
C LEU A 225 11.75 23.54 -22.41
N ARG A 226 10.97 24.40 -23.08
CA ARG A 226 11.08 24.59 -24.53
C ARG A 226 12.43 25.18 -24.95
N ASN A 227 13.00 26.06 -24.13
CA ASN A 227 14.19 26.82 -24.46
C ASN A 227 15.51 26.14 -24.02
N ILE A 228 15.43 24.94 -23.45
CA ILE A 228 16.62 24.17 -23.08
C ILE A 228 17.25 23.55 -24.31
N GLU A 229 18.40 24.09 -24.68
CA GLU A 229 19.27 23.61 -25.74
C GLU A 229 20.73 23.63 -25.27
N LEU A 230 21.53 22.70 -25.81
CA LEU A 230 22.95 22.59 -25.50
C LEU A 230 23.73 23.39 -26.55
N PRO A 231 24.46 24.46 -26.17
CA PRO A 231 25.22 25.25 -27.14
C PRO A 231 26.27 24.39 -27.86
N GLU A 232 26.45 24.58 -29.17
CA GLU A 232 27.38 23.78 -29.98
C GLU A 232 28.82 23.80 -29.42
N SER A 233 29.25 24.95 -28.89
CA SER A 233 30.58 25.11 -28.27
C SER A 233 30.80 24.26 -27.01
N VAL A 234 29.74 23.95 -26.27
CA VAL A 234 29.81 23.12 -25.05
C VAL A 234 29.71 21.64 -25.41
N ASN A 235 29.00 21.31 -26.50
CA ASN A 235 28.88 19.94 -26.99
C ASN A 235 30.23 19.39 -27.47
N GLU A 236 31.09 20.22 -28.07
CA GLU A 236 32.46 19.84 -28.46
C GLU A 236 33.34 19.52 -27.24
N VAL A 237 33.32 20.39 -26.22
CA VAL A 237 34.09 20.20 -24.97
C VAL A 237 33.64 18.96 -24.20
N LEU A 238 32.34 18.70 -24.14
CA LEU A 238 31.79 17.51 -23.46
C LEU A 238 31.93 16.23 -24.31
N GLY A 239 31.97 16.36 -25.64
CA GLY A 239 32.21 15.26 -26.57
C GLY A 239 33.64 14.71 -26.53
N GLU A 240 34.63 15.56 -26.22
CA GLU A 240 36.04 15.16 -26.07
C GLU A 240 36.23 14.17 -24.90
N TYR A 241 35.47 14.32 -23.81
CA TYR A 241 35.44 13.39 -22.68
C TYR A 241 34.71 12.06 -22.97
N ARG A 242 34.12 11.90 -24.16
CA ARG A 242 33.42 10.66 -24.57
C ARG A 242 34.37 9.62 -25.18
N TYR A 243 35.61 9.99 -25.49
CA TYR A 243 36.63 9.13 -26.12
C TYR A 243 37.97 9.08 -25.35
N GLY A 244 38.01 9.55 -24.11
CA GLY A 244 39.15 9.43 -23.19
C GLY A 244 38.95 8.36 -22.13
#